data_AF-A0A1F8Q7F0-F1
#
_entry.id   AF-A0A1F8Q7F0-F1
#
_cell.length_a   1.000
_cell.length_b   1.000
_cell.length_c   1.000
_cell.angle_alpha   90.00
_cell.angle_beta   90.00
_cell.angle_gamma   90.00
#
_symmetry.space_group_name_H-M   'P 1'
#
loop_
_entity.id
_entity.type
_entity.pdbx_description
1 polymer ?
#
loop_
_entity_poly.entity_id
_entity_poly.type
_entity_poly.pdbx_seq_one_letter_code
_entity_poly.pdbx_strand_id
1 'polypeptide(L)'
;MEGAVGKEGQPVSWGTMAHDHDVYMMLVESALEMEDLSELVEYTPLLEKLAERDSHQLYLAIAKRARGALHRLRGEFENSESCLQQAISLFTDLDTRWQCGRTQYELGKLAQSQGDMSTANTAFAEALGFFEEMGAKPDQVRVQHSLKLIT
;
A
#
# COMPACT_ATOMS: atom_id res chain seq x y z
N MET A 1 -13.84 42.59 20.05
CA MET A 1 -13.42 42.61 21.46
C MET A 1 -13.78 41.25 22.03
N GLU A 2 -12.84 40.31 21.95
CA GLU A 2 -11.89 39.96 23.03
C GLU A 2 -12.51 38.88 23.93
N GLY A 3 -11.90 37.73 24.18
CA GLY A 3 -10.56 37.28 23.81
C GLY A 3 -10.45 35.77 23.86
N ALA A 4 -9.74 35.22 22.89
CA ALA A 4 -9.17 33.88 22.94
C ALA A 4 -7.73 34.04 23.45
N VAL A 5 -7.49 33.67 24.70
CA VAL A 5 -6.13 33.39 25.19
C VAL A 5 -6.03 31.88 25.32
N GLY A 6 -5.67 31.24 24.21
CA GLY A 6 -5.14 29.88 24.26
C GLY A 6 -3.77 29.97 24.92
N LYS A 7 -3.61 29.30 26.07
CA LYS A 7 -2.29 29.19 26.70
C LYS A 7 -1.38 28.36 25.80
N GLU A 8 -0.18 28.87 25.57
CA GLU A 8 0.91 28.19 24.87
C GLU A 8 1.11 26.78 25.44
N GLY A 9 1.12 25.77 24.56
CA GLY A 9 1.52 24.41 24.90
C GLY A 9 0.47 23.30 24.79
N GLN A 10 -0.72 23.53 24.23
CA GLN A 10 -1.66 22.44 23.92
C GLN A 10 -1.99 22.37 22.43
N PRO A 11 -1.91 21.18 21.79
CA PRO A 11 -2.27 21.06 20.39
C PRO A 11 -3.79 21.19 20.23
N VAL A 12 -4.15 21.94 19.19
CA VAL A 12 -5.50 22.39 18.84
C VAL A 12 -6.40 21.25 18.34
N SER A 13 -7.63 21.25 18.86
CA SER A 13 -8.90 20.59 18.48
C SER A 13 -8.94 19.57 17.33
N TRP A 14 -9.41 18.36 17.68
CA TRP A 14 -9.60 17.16 16.86
C TRP A 14 -10.81 17.23 15.88
N GLY A 15 -10.62 17.89 14.74
CA GLY A 15 -11.51 17.81 13.57
C GLY A 15 -10.82 17.34 12.28
N THR A 16 -9.53 17.04 12.32
CA THR A 16 -8.64 16.91 11.14
C THR A 16 -8.10 15.49 10.92
N MET A 17 -8.37 14.56 11.85
CA MET A 17 -7.68 13.27 11.93
C MET A 17 -7.90 12.38 10.69
N ALA A 18 -9.11 12.36 10.11
CA ALA A 18 -9.40 11.59 8.90
C ALA A 18 -8.76 12.18 7.64
N HIS A 19 -8.71 13.51 7.53
CA HIS A 19 -8.13 14.19 6.37
C HIS A 19 -6.63 13.91 6.23
N ASP A 20 -5.90 13.82 7.35
CA ASP A 20 -4.46 13.57 7.32
C ASP A 20 -4.16 12.15 6.78
N HIS A 21 -4.96 11.14 7.15
CA HIS A 21 -4.81 9.79 6.59
C HIS A 21 -5.13 9.79 5.10
N ASP A 22 -6.22 10.43 4.68
CA ASP A 22 -6.65 10.45 3.28
C ASP A 22 -5.63 11.14 2.38
N VAL A 23 -5.00 12.23 2.85
CA VAL A 23 -3.96 12.95 2.10
C VAL A 23 -2.73 12.06 1.90
N TYR A 24 -2.16 11.51 2.98
CA TYR A 24 -0.97 10.66 2.85
C TYR A 24 -1.27 9.37 2.11
N MET A 25 -2.46 8.79 2.30
CA MET A 25 -2.91 7.62 1.54
C MET A 25 -2.98 7.94 0.05
N MET A 26 -3.61 9.06 -0.34
CA MET A 26 -3.69 9.46 -1.75
C MET A 26 -2.31 9.69 -2.38
N LEU A 27 -1.39 10.35 -1.66
CA LEU A 27 -0.02 10.58 -2.14
C LEU A 27 0.74 9.25 -2.28
N VAL A 28 0.66 8.37 -1.29
CA VAL A 28 1.27 7.03 -1.35
C VAL A 28 0.70 6.20 -2.49
N GLU A 29 -0.61 6.20 -2.68
CA GLU A 29 -1.29 5.46 -3.74
C GLU A 29 -0.89 5.97 -5.14
N SER A 30 -0.85 7.30 -5.32
CA SER A 30 -0.34 7.93 -6.54
C SER A 30 1.12 7.54 -6.81
N ALA A 31 1.97 7.61 -5.79
CA ALA A 31 3.38 7.25 -5.91
C ALA A 31 3.57 5.75 -6.23
N LEU A 32 2.71 4.86 -5.74
CA LEU A 32 2.70 3.45 -6.11
C LEU A 32 2.33 3.22 -7.57
N GLU A 33 1.34 3.95 -8.09
CA GLU A 33 0.94 3.85 -9.48
C GLU A 33 2.03 4.31 -10.44
N MET A 34 2.78 5.35 -10.06
CA MET A 34 3.87 5.92 -10.84
C MET A 34 5.23 5.26 -10.59
N GLU A 35 5.32 4.36 -9.61
CA GLU A 35 6.57 3.82 -9.06
C GLU A 35 7.58 4.92 -8.69
N ASP A 36 7.07 6.04 -8.13
CA ASP A 36 7.89 7.17 -7.71
C ASP A 36 8.58 6.88 -6.38
N LEU A 37 9.86 6.50 -6.49
CA LEU A 37 10.69 6.20 -5.33
C LEU A 37 10.83 7.40 -4.38
N SER A 38 10.88 8.63 -4.88
CA SER A 38 11.09 9.82 -4.05
C SER A 38 9.87 10.06 -3.15
N GLU A 39 8.68 10.07 -3.74
CA GLU A 39 7.45 10.26 -2.98
C GLU A 39 7.15 9.10 -2.04
N LEU A 40 7.45 7.86 -2.44
CA LEU A 40 7.31 6.70 -1.54
C LEU A 40 8.21 6.82 -0.31
N VAL A 41 9.42 7.33 -0.46
CA VAL A 41 10.35 7.58 0.67
C VAL A 41 9.82 8.66 1.59
N GLU A 42 9.20 9.70 1.04
CA GLU A 42 8.69 10.83 1.81
C GLU A 42 7.40 10.48 2.58
N TYR A 43 6.41 9.90 1.90
CA TYR A 43 5.05 9.80 2.46
C TYR A 43 4.74 8.47 3.15
N THR A 44 5.40 7.37 2.77
CA THR A 44 5.14 6.05 3.38
C THR A 44 5.40 6.02 4.89
N PRO A 45 6.50 6.59 5.43
CA PRO A 45 6.72 6.66 6.87
C PRO A 45 5.71 7.54 7.60
N LEU A 46 5.22 8.60 6.95
CA LEU A 46 4.22 9.50 7.52
C LEU A 46 2.87 8.79 7.66
N LEU A 47 2.43 8.08 6.62
CA LEU A 47 1.21 7.27 6.67
C LEU A 47 1.30 6.18 7.74
N GLU A 48 2.41 5.44 7.81
CA GLU A 48 2.58 4.39 8.82
C GLU A 48 2.53 4.96 10.24
N LYS A 49 3.31 6.00 10.52
CA LYS A 49 3.35 6.62 11.85
C LYS A 49 1.97 7.12 12.28
N LEU A 50 1.23 7.71 11.35
CA LEU A 50 -0.13 8.18 11.58
C LEU A 50 -1.08 7.01 11.86
N ALA A 51 -1.00 5.94 11.06
CA ALA A 51 -1.79 4.74 11.22
C ALA A 51 -1.52 4.02 12.56
N GLU A 52 -0.26 3.93 12.99
CA GLU A 52 0.12 3.36 14.28
C GLU A 52 -0.38 4.22 15.45
N ARG A 53 -0.18 5.55 15.39
CA ARG A 53 -0.65 6.49 16.41
C ARG A 53 -2.16 6.35 16.65
N ASP A 54 -2.92 6.22 15.57
CA ASP A 54 -4.38 6.18 15.61
C ASP A 54 -4.94 4.74 15.65
N SER A 55 -4.07 3.73 15.69
CA SER A 55 -4.43 2.30 15.64
C SER A 55 -5.30 1.92 14.44
N HIS A 56 -5.10 2.59 13.30
CA HIS A 56 -5.92 2.43 12.11
C HIS A 56 -5.38 1.36 11.15
N GLN A 57 -5.89 0.12 11.30
CA GLN A 57 -5.37 -1.07 10.61
C GLN A 57 -5.37 -0.97 9.08
N LEU A 58 -6.40 -0.37 8.47
CA LEU A 58 -6.47 -0.23 7.01
C LEU A 58 -5.30 0.62 6.46
N TYR A 59 -5.07 1.81 7.01
CA TYR A 59 -3.97 2.67 6.58
C TYR A 59 -2.61 2.08 6.94
N LEU A 60 -2.51 1.33 8.04
CA LEU A 60 -1.31 0.58 8.38
C LEU A 60 -0.99 -0.46 7.30
N ALA A 61 -1.99 -1.24 6.87
CA ALA A 61 -1.84 -2.22 5.80
C ALA A 61 -1.44 -1.58 4.46
N ILE A 62 -2.04 -0.44 4.11
CA ILE A 62 -1.66 0.34 2.91
C ILE A 62 -0.20 0.81 3.03
N ALA A 63 0.20 1.35 4.18
CA ALA A 63 1.57 1.79 4.40
C ALA A 63 2.57 0.62 4.35
N LYS A 64 2.23 -0.55 4.90
CA LYS A 64 3.05 -1.76 4.81
C LYS A 64 3.20 -2.22 3.36
N ARG A 65 2.13 -2.22 2.55
CA ARG A 65 2.23 -2.50 1.12
C ARG A 65 3.16 -1.51 0.42
N ALA A 66 2.99 -0.22 0.69
CA ALA A 66 3.80 0.82 0.09
C ALA A 66 5.29 0.68 0.45
N ARG A 67 5.57 0.31 1.70
CA ARG A 67 6.93 0.01 2.16
C ARG A 67 7.51 -1.22 1.48
N GLY A 68 6.68 -2.23 1.23
CA GLY A 68 7.04 -3.37 0.40
C GLY A 68 7.51 -2.92 -1.00
N ALA A 69 6.69 -2.15 -1.70
CA ALA A 69 7.05 -1.61 -3.02
C ALA A 69 8.32 -0.74 -2.97
N LEU A 70 8.48 0.09 -1.94
CA LEU A 70 9.68 0.89 -1.70
C LEU A 70 10.93 0.00 -1.56
N HIS A 71 10.87 -1.06 -0.74
CA HIS A 71 11.96 -2.01 -0.59
C HIS A 71 12.26 -2.74 -1.91
N ARG A 72 11.24 -3.17 -2.65
CA ARG A 72 11.40 -3.77 -3.99
C ARG A 72 12.16 -2.85 -4.93
N LEU A 73 11.77 -1.57 -5.02
CA LEU A 73 12.42 -0.57 -5.87
C LEU A 73 13.88 -0.30 -5.47
N ARG A 74 14.24 -0.55 -4.20
CA ARG A 74 15.62 -0.46 -3.70
C ARG A 74 16.42 -1.76 -3.83
N GLY A 75 15.81 -2.84 -4.31
CA GLY A 75 16.43 -4.17 -4.36
C GLY A 75 16.51 -4.89 -3.01
N GLU A 76 15.77 -4.43 -2.01
CA GLU A 76 15.74 -4.99 -0.65
C GLU A 76 14.64 -6.07 -0.56
N PHE A 77 14.83 -7.18 -1.27
CA PHE A 77 13.73 -8.10 -1.56
C PHE A 77 13.15 -8.83 -0.34
N GLU A 78 13.97 -9.24 0.62
CA GLU A 78 13.49 -9.90 1.84
C GLU A 78 12.64 -8.95 2.71
N ASN A 79 13.04 -7.69 2.81
CA ASN A 79 12.27 -6.66 3.50
C ASN A 79 10.96 -6.36 2.77
N SER A 80 11.00 -6.36 1.43
CA SER A 80 9.80 -6.22 0.60
C SER A 80 8.80 -7.33 0.87
N GLU A 81 9.23 -8.58 0.81
CA GLU A 81 8.37 -9.74 1.05
C GLU A 81 7.74 -9.69 2.44
N SER A 82 8.53 -9.42 3.47
CA SER A 82 8.04 -9.29 4.86
C SER A 82 6.96 -8.22 5.00
N CYS A 83 7.16 -7.05 4.38
CA CYS A 83 6.18 -5.97 4.44
C CYS A 83 4.89 -6.31 3.67
N LEU A 84 5.00 -6.95 2.50
CA LEU A 84 3.84 -7.34 1.69
C LEU A 84 3.03 -8.45 2.38
N GLN A 85 3.68 -9.40 3.05
CA GLN A 85 2.98 -10.44 3.81
C GLN A 85 2.25 -9.87 5.04
N GLN A 86 2.86 -8.91 5.74
CA GLN A 86 2.17 -8.19 6.81
C GLN A 86 0.92 -7.45 6.29
N ALA A 87 1.03 -6.79 5.15
CA ALA A 87 -0.10 -6.10 4.53
C ALA A 87 -1.23 -7.09 4.14
N ILE A 88 -0.90 -8.25 3.55
CA ILE A 88 -1.89 -9.30 3.23
C ILE A 88 -2.59 -9.80 4.48
N SER A 89 -1.85 -10.07 5.57
CA SER A 89 -2.44 -10.52 6.83
C SER A 89 -3.47 -9.51 7.33
N LEU A 90 -3.09 -8.22 7.38
CA LEU A 90 -3.98 -7.16 7.83
C LEU A 90 -5.20 -6.98 6.91
N PHE A 91 -5.02 -6.99 5.59
CA PHE A 91 -6.13 -6.86 4.65
C PHE A 91 -7.09 -8.05 4.70
N THR A 92 -6.57 -9.25 5.00
CA THR A 92 -7.36 -10.47 5.20
C THR A 92 -8.19 -10.37 6.48
N ASP A 93 -7.59 -9.94 7.59
CA ASP A 93 -8.30 -9.72 8.86
C ASP A 93 -9.41 -8.65 8.74
N LEU A 94 -9.22 -7.69 7.84
CA LEU A 94 -10.19 -6.63 7.52
C LEU A 94 -11.22 -7.01 6.44
N ASP A 95 -11.13 -8.23 5.87
CA ASP A 95 -11.97 -8.71 4.75
C ASP A 95 -11.97 -7.77 3.53
N THR A 96 -10.81 -7.17 3.23
CA THR A 96 -10.65 -6.23 2.11
C THR A 96 -10.05 -6.90 0.88
N ARG A 97 -10.82 -7.80 0.24
CA ARG A 97 -10.35 -8.64 -0.88
C ARG A 97 -9.66 -7.88 -2.03
N TRP A 98 -10.19 -6.71 -2.41
CA TRP A 98 -9.57 -5.90 -3.46
C TRP A 98 -8.14 -5.46 -3.07
N GLN A 99 -7.91 -5.14 -1.79
CA GLN A 99 -6.58 -4.80 -1.30
C GLN A 99 -5.66 -6.01 -1.22
N CYS A 100 -6.19 -7.20 -0.90
CA CYS A 100 -5.43 -8.46 -1.02
C CYS A 100 -4.93 -8.67 -2.46
N GLY A 101 -5.81 -8.52 -3.46
CA GLY A 101 -5.44 -8.62 -4.87
C GLY A 101 -4.35 -7.63 -5.29
N ARG A 102 -4.44 -6.37 -4.85
CA ARG A 102 -3.40 -5.37 -5.11
C ARG A 102 -2.07 -5.68 -4.45
N THR A 103 -2.09 -6.28 -3.27
CA THR A 103 -0.87 -6.66 -2.55
C THR A 103 -0.23 -7.90 -3.18
N GLN A 104 -1.03 -8.86 -3.64
CA GLN A 104 -0.57 -9.99 -4.44
C GLN A 104 0.04 -9.55 -5.77
N TYR A 105 -0.52 -8.52 -6.41
CA TYR A 105 0.08 -7.93 -7.59
C TYR A 105 1.49 -7.36 -7.31
N GLU A 106 1.70 -6.69 -6.18
CA GLU A 106 3.04 -6.23 -5.78
C GLU A 106 4.00 -7.39 -5.44
N LEU A 107 3.52 -8.51 -4.90
CA LEU A 107 4.34 -9.74 -4.74
C LEU A 107 4.75 -10.32 -6.10
N GLY A 108 3.86 -10.29 -7.10
CA GLY A 108 4.21 -10.67 -8.46
C GLY A 108 5.30 -9.79 -9.06
N LYS A 109 5.22 -8.46 -8.85
CA LYS A 109 6.28 -7.52 -9.24
C LYS A 109 7.59 -7.74 -8.49
N LEU A 110 7.52 -8.12 -7.21
CA LEU A 110 8.69 -8.48 -6.41
C LEU A 110 9.40 -9.69 -7.02
N ALA A 111 8.66 -10.79 -7.25
CA ALA A 111 9.22 -12.00 -7.84
C ALA A 111 9.79 -11.74 -9.24
N GLN A 112 9.13 -10.91 -10.04
CA GLN A 112 9.66 -10.44 -11.33
C GLN A 112 10.99 -9.68 -11.18
N SER A 113 11.09 -8.80 -10.18
CA SER A 113 12.32 -8.04 -9.88
C SER A 113 13.47 -8.95 -9.41
N GLN A 114 13.14 -10.08 -8.77
CA GLN A 114 14.08 -11.14 -8.39
C GLN A 114 14.45 -12.08 -9.55
N GLY A 115 13.76 -11.99 -10.69
CA GLY A 115 13.92 -12.90 -11.83
C GLY A 115 13.20 -14.24 -11.66
N ASP A 116 12.41 -14.43 -10.61
CA ASP A 116 11.60 -15.63 -10.39
C ASP A 116 10.25 -15.52 -11.10
N MET A 117 10.25 -15.83 -12.40
CA MET A 117 9.05 -15.76 -13.23
C MET A 117 7.97 -16.78 -12.85
N SER A 118 8.36 -17.90 -12.20
CA SER A 118 7.40 -18.92 -11.75
C SER A 118 6.57 -18.41 -10.58
N THR A 119 7.25 -17.82 -9.59
CA THR A 119 6.58 -17.20 -8.44
C THR A 119 5.80 -15.96 -8.87
N ALA A 120 6.33 -15.17 -9.81
CA ALA A 120 5.61 -14.02 -10.38
C ALA A 120 4.29 -14.45 -11.05
N ASN A 121 4.31 -15.54 -11.84
CA ASN A 121 3.11 -16.06 -12.49
C ASN A 121 2.04 -16.47 -11.48
N THR A 122 2.44 -17.19 -10.43
CA THR A 122 1.54 -17.62 -9.36
C THR A 122 0.91 -16.43 -8.66
N ALA A 123 1.72 -15.46 -8.22
CA ALA A 123 1.23 -14.28 -7.51
C ALA A 123 0.31 -13.39 -8.37
N PHE A 124 0.63 -13.22 -9.67
CA PHE A 124 -0.26 -12.52 -10.58
C PHE A 124 -1.56 -13.28 -10.85
N ALA A 125 -1.53 -14.61 -10.95
CA ALA A 125 -2.76 -15.41 -11.10
C ALA A 125 -3.66 -15.29 -9.86
N GLU A 126 -3.09 -15.30 -8.66
CA GLU A 126 -3.83 -15.06 -7.41
C GLU A 126 -4.44 -13.64 -7.39
N ALA A 127 -3.66 -12.62 -7.75
CA ALA A 127 -4.17 -11.25 -7.87
C ALA A 127 -5.34 -11.14 -8.84
N LEU A 128 -5.25 -11.81 -10.00
CA LEU A 128 -6.33 -11.85 -10.99
C LEU A 128 -7.61 -12.47 -10.40
N GLY A 129 -7.49 -13.56 -9.66
CA GLY A 129 -8.63 -14.21 -8.99
C GLY A 129 -9.39 -13.23 -8.06
N PHE A 130 -8.67 -12.48 -7.22
CA PHE A 130 -9.28 -11.45 -6.37
C PHE A 130 -10.03 -10.38 -7.19
N PHE A 131 -9.44 -9.92 -8.29
CA PHE A 131 -10.07 -8.89 -9.12
C PHE A 131 -11.25 -9.43 -9.96
N GLU A 132 -11.24 -10.70 -10.32
CA GLU A 132 -12.36 -11.37 -10.98
C GLU A 132 -13.58 -11.51 -10.06
N GLU A 133 -13.37 -11.96 -8.82
CA GLU A 133 -14.42 -12.04 -7.81
C GLU A 133 -15.13 -10.70 -7.58
N MET A 134 -14.34 -9.60 -7.61
CA MET A 134 -14.84 -8.25 -7.37
C MET A 134 -15.34 -7.55 -8.65
N GLY A 135 -15.19 -8.16 -9.83
CA GLY A 135 -15.53 -7.51 -11.10
C GLY A 135 -14.67 -6.28 -11.44
N ALA A 136 -13.48 -6.15 -10.85
CA ALA A 136 -12.58 -5.00 -11.01
C ALA A 136 -11.85 -5.01 -12.36
N LYS A 137 -12.56 -4.63 -13.44
CA LYS A 137 -12.05 -4.70 -14.82
C LYS A 137 -10.73 -3.97 -15.08
N PRO A 138 -10.49 -2.74 -14.57
CA PRO A 138 -9.20 -2.08 -14.78
C PRO A 138 -8.03 -2.87 -14.20
N ASP A 139 -8.20 -3.43 -13.01
CA ASP A 139 -7.18 -4.24 -12.35
C ASP A 139 -6.95 -5.57 -13.08
N GLN A 140 -8.01 -6.24 -13.54
CA GLN A 140 -7.89 -7.45 -14.36
C GLN A 140 -7.01 -7.22 -15.59
N VAL A 141 -7.25 -6.12 -16.32
CA VAL A 141 -6.46 -5.78 -17.52
C VAL A 141 -5.00 -5.53 -17.17
N ARG A 142 -4.73 -4.82 -16.07
CA ARG A 142 -3.37 -4.57 -15.58
C ARG A 142 -2.64 -5.87 -15.26
N VAL A 143 -3.26 -6.78 -14.50
CA VAL A 143 -2.66 -8.08 -14.15
C VAL A 143 -2.44 -8.95 -15.37
N GLN A 144 -3.41 -9.01 -16.28
CA GLN A 144 -3.30 -9.77 -17.53
C GLN A 144 -2.16 -9.27 -18.42
N HIS A 145 -1.90 -7.96 -18.43
CA HIS A 145 -0.76 -7.40 -19.14
C HIS A 145 0.56 -7.91 -18.52
N SER A 146 0.69 -7.87 -17.20
CA SER A 146 1.90 -8.37 -16.50
C SER A 146 2.11 -9.86 -16.71
N LEU A 147 1.05 -10.68 -16.68
CA LEU A 147 1.13 -12.11 -17.00
C LEU A 147 1.68 -12.35 -18.41
N LYS A 148 1.20 -11.62 -19.42
CA LYS A 148 1.70 -11.75 -20.80
C LYS A 148 3.17 -11.38 -20.97
N LEU A 149 3.73 -10.54 -20.11
CA LEU A 149 5.14 -10.14 -20.17
C LEU A 149 6.08 -11.20 -19.58
N ILE A 150 5.58 -12.12 -18.77
CA ILE A 150 6.38 -13.16 -18.09
C ILE A 150 6.15 -14.57 -18.67
N THR A 151 5.29 -14.72 -19.67
CA THR A 151 5.03 -15.98 -20.39
C THR A 151 5.80 -16.01 -21.70
#